data_AF-A0A2N5A4C0-F1
#
_entry.id   AF-A0A2N5A4C0-F1
#
_cell.length_a   1.000
_cell.length_b   1.000
_cell.length_c   1.000
_cell.angle_alpha   90.00
_cell.angle_beta   90.00
_cell.angle_gamma   90.00
#
_symmetry.space_group_name_H-M   'P 1'
#
loop_
_entity.id
_entity.type
_entity.pdbx_description
1 polymer ?
#
loop_
_entity_poly.entity_id
_entity_poly.type
_entity_poly.pdbx_seq_one_letter_code
_entity_poly.pdbx_strand_id
1 'polypeptide(L)'
;VVQESVLAVIVLVHFLLARKYTHLRYSNILIGGFFLAMLIRELDGLFDLLSHGSWVWFALLATVGSLLAPLRHLRQTLSQLAEYTRTPYYGMMISGLLAILVFSRLFGMHGLWYAVLDENYARVVKNTVEEGSESFGYMLCLTATLGYACYFRGLARQPLSPQR
;
A
#
# COMPACT_ATOMS: atom_id res chain seq x y z
N VAL A 1 4.85 11.91 9.66
CA VAL A 1 5.61 12.44 8.49
C VAL A 1 6.34 11.38 7.67
N VAL A 2 7.19 10.51 8.25
CA VAL A 2 7.96 9.53 7.45
C VAL A 2 7.04 8.53 6.74
N GLN A 3 6.09 7.91 7.44
CA GLN A 3 5.15 6.95 6.84
C GLN A 3 4.28 7.58 5.74
N GLU A 4 3.75 8.79 5.98
CA GLU A 4 3.00 9.56 4.98
C GLU A 4 3.82 9.78 3.70
N SER A 5 5.10 10.16 3.84
CA SER A 5 5.97 10.39 2.69
C SER A 5 6.21 9.11 1.89
N VAL A 6 6.39 7.98 2.56
CA VAL A 6 6.57 6.66 1.92
C VAL A 6 5.32 6.27 1.14
N LEU A 7 4.15 6.40 1.77
CA LEU A 7 2.86 6.13 1.13
C LEU A 7 2.61 7.05 -0.08
N ALA A 8 2.89 8.34 0.04
CA ALA A 8 2.76 9.29 -1.07
C ALA A 8 3.65 8.90 -2.26
N VAL A 9 4.89 8.46 -2.00
CA VAL A 9 5.78 7.95 -3.06
C VAL A 9 5.22 6.68 -3.71
N ILE A 10 4.72 5.71 -2.92
CA ILE A 10 4.12 4.48 -3.45
C ILE A 10 2.94 4.80 -4.38
N VAL A 11 2.05 5.68 -3.93
CA VAL A 11 0.88 6.13 -4.70
C VAL A 11 1.34 6.79 -5.99
N LEU A 12 2.26 7.76 -5.91
CA LEU A 12 2.75 8.49 -7.07
C LEU A 12 3.39 7.55 -8.11
N VAL A 13 4.21 6.59 -7.68
CA VAL A 13 4.83 5.62 -8.59
C VAL A 13 3.79 4.75 -9.29
N HIS A 14 2.77 4.25 -8.57
CA HIS A 14 1.70 3.45 -9.17
C HIS A 14 0.84 4.27 -10.15
N PHE A 15 0.51 5.52 -9.83
CA PHE A 15 -0.21 6.40 -10.74
C PHE A 15 0.60 6.76 -12.00
N LEU A 16 1.91 6.97 -11.86
CA LEU A 16 2.82 7.18 -13.00
C LEU A 16 2.91 5.92 -13.87
N LEU A 17 3.02 4.73 -13.27
CA LEU A 17 3.01 3.46 -14.00
C LEU A 17 1.66 3.24 -14.71
N ALA A 18 0.55 3.56 -14.07
CA ALA A 18 -0.78 3.46 -14.67
C ALA A 18 -0.96 4.39 -15.88
N ARG A 19 -0.35 5.58 -15.87
CA ARG A 19 -0.33 6.50 -17.03
C ARG A 19 0.58 6.01 -18.14
N LYS A 20 1.72 5.41 -17.80
CA LYS A 20 2.73 4.99 -18.78
C LYS A 20 2.42 3.65 -19.45
N TYR A 21 1.80 2.71 -18.73
CA TYR A 21 1.52 1.35 -19.21
C TYR A 21 0.03 1.07 -19.22
N THR A 22 -0.61 1.36 -20.36
CA THR A 22 -2.06 1.18 -20.56
C THR A 22 -2.52 -0.27 -20.35
N HIS A 23 -1.64 -1.25 -20.62
CA HIS A 23 -1.92 -2.68 -20.45
C HIS A 23 -2.06 -3.14 -18.99
N LEU A 24 -1.51 -2.38 -18.02
CA LEU A 24 -1.56 -2.71 -16.58
C LEU A 24 -2.26 -1.60 -15.77
N ARG A 25 -3.00 -0.74 -16.46
CA ARG A 25 -3.57 0.48 -15.90
C ARG A 25 -4.58 0.19 -14.81
N TYR A 26 -5.43 -0.83 -14.96
CA TYR A 26 -6.47 -1.14 -13.98
C TYR A 26 -5.90 -1.74 -12.69
N SER A 27 -4.94 -2.66 -12.80
CA SER A 27 -4.23 -3.22 -11.64
C SER A 27 -3.48 -2.14 -10.85
N ASN A 28 -2.72 -1.27 -11.54
CA ASN A 28 -1.99 -0.18 -10.87
C ASN A 28 -2.91 0.90 -10.27
N ILE A 29 -4.08 1.17 -10.86
CA ILE A 29 -5.09 2.08 -10.26
C ILE A 29 -5.69 1.47 -9.00
N LEU A 30 -5.95 0.16 -8.98
CA LEU A 30 -6.48 -0.52 -7.80
C LEU A 30 -5.46 -0.50 -6.65
N ILE A 31 -4.22 -0.90 -6.92
CA ILE A 31 -3.13 -0.91 -5.92
C ILE A 31 -2.83 0.53 -5.46
N GLY A 32 -2.69 1.47 -6.39
CA GLY A 32 -2.46 2.88 -6.07
C GLY A 32 -3.62 3.51 -5.29
N GLY A 33 -4.87 3.14 -5.60
CA GLY A 33 -6.06 3.56 -4.88
C GLY A 33 -6.15 2.99 -3.47
N PHE A 34 -5.74 1.73 -3.28
CA PHE A 34 -5.64 1.11 -1.97
C PHE A 34 -4.60 1.83 -1.08
N PHE A 35 -3.39 2.08 -1.60
CA PHE A 35 -2.38 2.85 -0.87
C PHE A 35 -2.78 4.31 -0.66
N LEU A 36 -3.56 4.91 -1.58
CA LEU A 36 -4.11 6.25 -1.40
C LEU A 36 -5.11 6.29 -0.25
N ALA A 37 -5.97 5.28 -0.11
CA ALA A 37 -6.86 5.19 1.05
C ALA A 37 -6.07 5.04 2.36
N MET A 38 -4.98 4.25 2.38
CA MET A 38 -4.09 4.17 3.54
C MET A 38 -3.36 5.48 3.83
N LEU A 39 -2.93 6.22 2.80
CA LEU A 39 -2.33 7.56 2.97
C LEU A 39 -3.32 8.54 3.59
N ILE A 40 -4.57 8.55 3.11
CA ILE A 40 -5.64 9.39 3.68
C ILE A 40 -5.90 9.01 5.14
N ARG A 41 -5.82 7.71 5.48
CA ARG A 41 -5.92 7.23 6.87
C ARG A 41 -4.75 7.69 7.74
N GLU A 42 -3.51 7.71 7.26
CA GLU A 42 -2.40 8.24 8.07
C GLU A 42 -2.43 9.75 8.21
N LEU A 43 -2.90 10.44 7.17
CA LEU A 43 -3.14 11.89 7.23
C LEU A 43 -4.32 12.23 8.15
N ASP A 44 -5.14 11.27 8.58
CA ASP A 44 -6.25 11.48 9.51
C ASP A 44 -5.80 12.18 10.80
N GLY A 45 -4.69 11.76 11.41
CA GLY A 45 -4.14 12.41 12.60
C GLY A 45 -3.74 13.87 12.39
N LEU A 46 -3.42 14.26 11.15
CA LEU A 46 -3.17 15.66 10.76
C LEU A 46 -4.46 16.42 10.43
N PHE A 47 -5.48 15.74 9.87
CA PHE A 47 -6.77 16.34 9.50
C PHE A 47 -7.72 16.50 10.69
N ASP A 48 -7.62 15.66 11.73
CA ASP A 48 -8.37 15.81 12.98
C ASP A 48 -8.03 17.11 13.71
N LEU A 49 -6.84 17.66 13.45
CA LEU A 49 -6.40 18.99 13.90
C LEU A 49 -7.15 20.15 13.23
N LEU A 50 -7.71 19.93 12.03
CA LEU A 50 -8.42 20.92 11.21
C LEU A 50 -9.95 20.77 11.31
N SER A 51 -10.48 19.54 11.29
CA SER A 51 -11.92 19.26 11.47
C SER A 51 -12.16 17.76 11.69
N HIS A 52 -12.71 17.39 12.86
CA HIS A 52 -13.03 16.00 13.20
C HIS A 52 -13.94 15.33 12.15
N GLY A 53 -13.51 14.18 11.61
CA GLY A 53 -14.37 13.26 10.84
C GLY A 53 -14.56 13.53 9.35
N SER A 54 -13.93 14.55 8.76
CA SER A 54 -14.00 14.80 7.30
C SER A 54 -13.19 13.78 6.48
N TRP A 55 -12.20 13.13 7.11
CA TRP A 55 -11.30 12.18 6.43
C TRP A 55 -12.07 10.96 5.87
N VAL A 56 -13.13 10.52 6.54
CA VAL A 56 -13.93 9.34 6.15
C VAL A 56 -14.51 9.52 4.75
N TRP A 57 -15.01 10.72 4.44
CA TRP A 57 -15.58 11.01 3.12
C TRP A 57 -14.52 11.03 2.03
N PHE A 58 -13.32 11.56 2.31
CA PHE A 58 -12.20 11.54 1.36
C PHE A 58 -11.68 10.12 1.11
N ALA A 59 -11.54 9.32 2.17
CA ALA A 59 -11.14 7.92 2.06
C ALA A 59 -12.18 7.13 1.26
N LEU A 60 -13.47 7.30 1.57
CA LEU A 60 -14.56 6.60 0.89
C LEU A 60 -14.64 7.00 -0.59
N LEU A 61 -14.46 8.27 -0.93
CA LEU A 61 -14.47 8.74 -2.30
C LEU A 61 -13.24 8.23 -3.09
N ALA A 62 -12.07 8.15 -2.45
CA ALA A 62 -10.87 7.54 -3.04
C ALA A 62 -11.04 6.03 -3.26
N THR A 63 -11.61 5.32 -2.29
CA THR A 63 -11.92 3.89 -2.42
C THR A 63 -12.95 3.65 -3.52
N VAL A 64 -14.05 4.40 -3.54
CA VAL A 64 -15.10 4.28 -4.57
C VAL A 64 -14.53 4.62 -5.95
N GLY A 65 -13.76 5.69 -6.09
CA GLY A 65 -13.14 6.08 -7.35
C GLY A 65 -12.14 5.05 -7.88
N SER A 66 -11.34 4.45 -6.98
CA SER A 66 -10.39 3.39 -7.35
C SER A 66 -11.03 2.03 -7.58
N LEU A 67 -12.22 1.75 -7.03
CA LEU A 67 -12.98 0.52 -7.29
C LEU A 67 -13.87 0.61 -8.54
N LEU A 68 -14.43 1.78 -8.86
CA LEU A 68 -15.40 1.94 -9.95
C LEU A 68 -14.87 1.52 -11.33
N ALA A 69 -13.60 1.82 -11.63
CA ALA A 69 -12.97 1.43 -12.89
C ALA A 69 -12.67 -0.08 -12.99
N PRO A 70 -12.00 -0.71 -12.00
CA PRO A 70 -11.74 -2.15 -12.02
C PRO A 70 -13.00 -3.01 -11.82
N LEU A 71 -14.02 -2.55 -11.09
CA LEU A 71 -15.31 -3.27 -10.96
C LEU A 71 -16.06 -3.37 -12.31
N ARG A 72 -15.92 -2.37 -13.19
CA ARG A 72 -16.50 -2.42 -14.55
C ARG A 72 -15.73 -3.34 -15.49
N HIS A 73 -14.44 -3.58 -15.24
CA HIS A 73 -13.57 -4.44 -16.06
C HIS A 73 -12.90 -5.54 -15.22
N LEU A 74 -13.68 -6.24 -14.40
CA LEU A 74 -13.19 -7.24 -13.45
C LEU A 74 -12.36 -8.35 -14.11
N ARG A 75 -12.80 -8.86 -15.26
CA ARG A 75 -12.07 -9.92 -15.98
C ARG A 75 -10.67 -9.48 -16.43
N GLN A 76 -10.55 -8.26 -16.94
CA GLN A 76 -9.26 -7.68 -17.35
C GLN A 76 -8.40 -7.30 -16.14
N THR A 77 -9.02 -6.83 -15.06
CA THR A 77 -8.30 -6.52 -13.81
C THR A 77 -7.72 -7.78 -13.20
N LEU A 78 -8.51 -8.86 -13.13
CA LEU A 78 -8.07 -10.17 -12.61
C LEU A 78 -6.97 -10.78 -13.48
N SER A 79 -7.04 -10.68 -14.81
CA SER A 79 -5.97 -11.18 -15.67
C SER A 79 -4.67 -10.40 -15.48
N GLN A 80 -4.74 -9.07 -15.35
CA GLN A 80 -3.58 -8.22 -15.05
C GLN A 80 -3.01 -8.48 -13.66
N LEU A 81 -3.87 -8.74 -12.68
CA LEU A 81 -3.46 -9.06 -11.32
C LEU A 81 -2.81 -10.45 -11.26
N ALA A 82 -3.34 -11.43 -11.99
CA ALA A 82 -2.74 -12.76 -12.11
C ALA A 82 -1.35 -12.70 -12.75
N GLU A 83 -1.15 -11.82 -13.74
CA GLU A 83 0.16 -11.55 -14.33
C GLU A 83 1.11 -10.87 -13.32
N TYR A 84 0.59 -9.93 -12.52
CA TYR A 84 1.34 -9.29 -11.43
C TYR A 84 1.78 -10.30 -10.35
N THR A 85 0.93 -11.26 -9.97
CA THR A 85 1.23 -12.33 -9.02
C THR A 85 2.42 -13.20 -9.45
N ARG A 86 2.70 -13.28 -10.75
CA ARG A 86 3.84 -14.03 -11.29
C ARG A 86 5.17 -13.27 -11.17
N THR A 87 5.14 -12.02 -10.74
CA THR A 87 6.37 -11.25 -10.50
C THR A 87 6.87 -11.47 -9.07
N PRO A 88 8.20 -11.59 -8.85
CA PRO A 88 8.76 -11.79 -7.51
C PRO A 88 8.46 -10.63 -6.56
N TYR A 89 8.22 -9.44 -7.10
CA TYR A 89 7.87 -8.24 -6.32
C TYR A 89 6.49 -8.30 -5.68
N TYR A 90 5.57 -9.14 -6.20
CA TYR A 90 4.26 -9.36 -5.59
C TYR A 90 4.37 -9.97 -4.19
N GLY A 91 5.26 -10.94 -4.00
CA GLY A 91 5.48 -11.57 -2.69
C GLY A 91 5.94 -10.56 -1.63
N MET A 92 6.82 -9.62 -2.03
CA MET A 92 7.29 -8.54 -1.16
C MET A 92 6.19 -7.50 -0.87
N MET A 93 5.31 -7.24 -1.83
CA MET A 93 4.15 -6.37 -1.61
C MET A 93 3.18 -7.00 -0.60
N ILE A 94 2.85 -8.28 -0.78
CA ILE A 94 1.94 -9.01 0.11
C ILE A 94 2.53 -9.15 1.52
N SER A 95 3.84 -9.40 1.65
CA SER A 95 4.47 -9.44 2.97
C SER A 95 4.41 -8.09 3.68
N GLY A 96 4.62 -6.99 2.96
CA GLY A 96 4.43 -5.63 3.49
C GLY A 96 2.97 -5.38 3.92
N LEU A 97 1.99 -5.76 3.09
CA LEU A 97 0.57 -5.64 3.43
C LEU A 97 0.18 -6.50 4.64
N LEU A 98 0.72 -7.71 4.76
CA LEU A 98 0.50 -8.59 5.90
C LEU A 98 1.09 -7.96 7.18
N ALA A 99 2.28 -7.36 7.10
CA ALA A 99 2.87 -6.64 8.22
C ALA A 99 1.99 -5.47 8.69
N ILE A 100 1.47 -4.67 7.74
CA ILE A 100 0.60 -3.52 8.06
C ILE A 100 -0.76 -3.96 8.59
N LEU A 101 -1.44 -4.89 7.92
CA LEU A 101 -2.85 -5.19 8.23
C LEU A 101 -3.03 -6.21 9.35
N VAL A 102 -2.09 -7.16 9.48
CA VAL A 102 -2.21 -8.26 10.44
C VAL A 102 -1.29 -8.02 11.62
N PHE A 103 0.01 -7.83 11.39
CA PHE A 103 0.96 -7.69 12.51
C PHE A 103 0.74 -6.40 13.30
N SER A 104 0.57 -5.25 12.65
CA SER A 104 0.23 -4.01 13.38
C SER A 104 -1.01 -4.20 14.25
N ARG A 105 -2.08 -4.75 13.68
CA ARG A 105 -3.33 -4.99 14.42
C ARG A 105 -3.18 -5.95 15.59
N LEU A 106 -2.39 -7.02 15.43
CA LEU A 106 -2.10 -7.96 16.52
C LEU A 106 -1.35 -7.25 17.66
N PHE A 107 -0.34 -6.44 17.34
CA PHE A 107 0.38 -5.64 18.33
C PHE A 107 -0.45 -4.46 18.88
N GLY A 108 -1.47 -4.00 18.16
CA GLY A 108 -2.42 -2.99 18.61
C GLY A 108 -3.51 -3.50 19.57
N MET A 109 -3.64 -4.82 19.76
CA MET A 109 -4.64 -5.39 20.67
C MET A 109 -4.22 -5.28 22.13
N HIS A 110 -5.06 -4.65 22.96
CA HIS A 110 -4.81 -4.52 24.40
C HIS A 110 -4.65 -5.87 25.10
N GLY A 111 -5.44 -6.88 24.70
CA GLY A 111 -5.44 -8.21 25.33
C GLY A 111 -4.11 -8.95 25.23
N LEU A 112 -3.34 -8.74 24.15
CA LEU A 112 -2.04 -9.39 23.98
C LEU A 112 -1.01 -8.83 24.98
N TRP A 113 -1.04 -7.53 25.23
CA TRP A 113 -0.13 -6.88 26.17
C TRP A 113 -0.54 -7.09 27.64
N TYR A 114 -1.83 -7.14 27.94
CA TYR A 114 -2.30 -7.50 29.28
C TYR A 114 -1.86 -8.90 29.69
N ALA A 115 -1.86 -9.87 28.75
CA ALA A 115 -1.41 -11.22 29.02
C ALA A 115 0.12 -11.36 29.21
N VAL A 116 0.91 -10.41 28.70
CA VAL A 116 2.40 -10.50 28.70
C VAL A 116 3.04 -9.58 29.74
N LEU A 117 2.49 -8.37 29.99
CA LEU A 117 3.06 -7.36 30.90
C LEU A 117 2.24 -7.10 32.17
N ASP A 118 1.09 -7.77 32.34
CA ASP A 118 0.22 -7.68 33.53
C ASP A 118 -0.09 -6.21 33.92
N GLU A 119 0.21 -5.77 35.15
CA GLU A 119 -0.10 -4.41 35.62
C GLU A 119 0.85 -3.30 35.14
N ASN A 120 2.02 -3.63 34.58
CA ASN A 120 3.02 -2.63 34.18
C ASN A 120 2.79 -2.18 32.73
N TYR A 121 1.59 -1.66 32.47
CA TYR A 121 1.11 -1.33 31.14
C TYR A 121 1.83 -0.11 30.55
N ALA A 122 2.96 -0.34 29.88
CA ALA A 122 3.66 0.70 29.14
C ALA A 122 2.97 0.93 27.78
N ARG A 123 1.93 1.78 27.75
CA ARG A 123 1.28 2.26 26.50
C ARG A 123 2.30 2.70 25.44
N VAL A 124 3.41 3.28 25.89
CA VAL A 124 4.53 3.72 25.05
C VAL A 124 5.17 2.57 24.29
N VAL A 125 5.37 1.40 24.91
CA VAL A 125 5.99 0.23 24.25
C VAL A 125 5.03 -0.33 23.21
N LYS A 126 3.75 -0.48 23.57
CA LYS A 126 2.71 -0.92 22.63
C LYS A 126 2.69 -0.03 21.39
N ASN A 127 2.52 1.28 21.58
CA ASN A 127 2.41 2.23 20.47
C ASN A 127 3.69 2.21 19.62
N THR A 128 4.87 2.19 20.25
CA THR A 128 6.15 2.11 19.52
C THR A 128 6.26 0.84 18.67
N VAL A 129 5.80 -0.31 19.17
CA VAL A 129 5.84 -1.58 18.42
C VAL A 129 4.81 -1.60 17.30
N GLU A 130 3.59 -1.11 17.55
CA GLU A 130 2.53 -0.97 16.56
C GLU A 130 3.00 -0.07 15.40
N GLU A 131 3.41 1.15 15.70
CA GLU A 131 3.87 2.15 14.72
C GLU A 131 5.18 1.72 14.01
N GLY A 132 6.06 0.99 14.71
CA GLY A 132 7.26 0.38 14.15
C GLY A 132 6.93 -0.73 13.14
N SER A 133 5.95 -1.58 13.45
CA SER A 133 5.52 -2.67 12.57
C SER A 133 4.85 -2.16 11.29
N GLU A 134 4.07 -1.08 11.40
CA GLU A 134 3.48 -0.38 10.24
C GLU A 134 4.55 0.24 9.37
N SER A 135 5.49 0.96 9.98
CA SER A 135 6.63 1.56 9.28
C SER A 135 7.45 0.51 8.52
N PHE A 136 7.72 -0.64 9.14
CA PHE A 136 8.41 -1.75 8.50
C PHE A 136 7.63 -2.29 7.28
N GLY A 137 6.33 -2.50 7.42
CA GLY A 137 5.50 -2.96 6.32
C GLY A 137 5.44 -1.96 5.16
N TYR A 138 5.38 -0.65 5.43
CA TYR A 138 5.44 0.38 4.39
C TYR A 138 6.78 0.39 3.64
N MET A 139 7.91 0.15 4.31
CA MET A 139 9.22 0.05 3.66
C MET A 139 9.32 -1.17 2.73
N LEU A 140 8.71 -2.30 3.11
CA LEU A 140 8.60 -3.48 2.23
C LEU A 140 7.76 -3.17 1.00
N CYS A 141 6.59 -2.52 1.17
CA CYS A 141 5.75 -2.09 0.06
C CYS A 141 6.47 -1.08 -0.86
N LEU A 142 7.24 -0.15 -0.31
CA LEU A 142 8.05 0.80 -1.08
C LEU A 142 9.11 0.07 -1.91
N THR A 143 9.85 -0.84 -1.28
CA THR A 143 10.89 -1.62 -1.95
C THR A 143 10.29 -2.47 -3.08
N ALA A 144 9.14 -3.11 -2.84
CA ALA A 144 8.39 -3.85 -3.86
C ALA A 144 7.98 -2.95 -5.03
N THR A 145 7.47 -1.76 -4.74
CA THR A 145 7.03 -0.77 -5.73
C THR A 145 8.18 -0.27 -6.59
N LEU A 146 9.31 0.08 -5.96
CA LEU A 146 10.52 0.53 -6.66
C LEU A 146 11.13 -0.59 -7.49
N GLY A 147 11.22 -1.81 -6.95
CA GLY A 147 11.68 -2.99 -7.65
C GLY A 147 10.84 -3.28 -8.89
N TYR A 148 9.51 -3.23 -8.75
CA TYR A 148 8.56 -3.39 -9.85
C TYR A 148 8.72 -2.30 -10.93
N ALA A 149 8.87 -1.04 -10.54
CA ALA A 149 9.10 0.06 -11.47
C ALA A 149 10.44 -0.05 -12.21
N CYS A 150 11.50 -0.49 -11.51
CA CYS A 150 12.82 -0.75 -12.11
C CYS A 150 12.78 -1.95 -13.07
N TYR A 151 12.08 -3.02 -12.73
CA TYR A 151 11.89 -4.18 -13.61
C TYR A 151 11.20 -3.78 -14.91
N PHE A 152 10.10 -3.03 -14.84
CA PHE A 152 9.40 -2.54 -16.03
C PHE A 152 10.21 -1.53 -16.85
N ARG A 153 11.01 -0.69 -16.20
CA ARG A 153 11.95 0.22 -16.88
C ARG A 153 13.08 -0.55 -17.57
N GLY A 154 13.58 -1.62 -16.96
CA GLY A 154 14.57 -2.51 -17.55
C GLY A 154 14.03 -3.24 -18.78
N LEU A 155 12.80 -3.75 -18.68
CA LEU A 155 12.11 -4.40 -19.80
C LEU A 155 11.86 -3.44 -20.96
N ALA A 156 11.45 -2.20 -20.68
CA ALA A 156 11.27 -1.16 -21.69
C ALA A 156 12.60 -0.62 -22.28
N ARG A 157 13.73 -0.91 -21.63
CA ARG A 157 15.08 -0.53 -22.10
C ARG A 157 15.76 -1.63 -22.91
N GLN A 158 15.24 -2.86 -22.96
CA GLN A 158 15.71 -3.82 -23.94
C GLN A 158 15.23 -3.34 -25.32
N PRO A 159 16.14 -2.87 -26.20
CA PRO A 159 15.76 -2.73 -27.60
C PRO A 159 15.43 -4.13 -28.08
N LEU A 160 14.37 -4.27 -28.88
CA LEU A 160 14.11 -5.47 -29.67
C LEU A 160 15.44 -5.94 -30.28
N SER A 161 16.07 -6.96 -29.70
CA SER A 161 17.13 -7.68 -30.39
C SER A 161 16.45 -8.28 -31.61
N PRO A 162 16.86 -7.93 -32.85
CA PRO A 162 16.35 -8.61 -34.03
C PRO A 162 16.68 -10.08 -33.83
N GLN A 163 15.66 -10.93 -33.74
CA GLN A 163 15.86 -12.38 -33.79
C GLN A 163 16.73 -12.68 -35.01
N ARG A 164 17.89 -13.30 -34.77
CA ARG A 164 18.63 -14.06 -35.77
C ARG A 164 18.42 -15.53 -35.49
#